data_AF-A0A8H7CC03-F1
#
_entry.id   AF-A0A8H7CC03-F1
#
_cell.length_a   1.000
_cell.length_b   1.000
_cell.length_c   1.000
_cell.angle_alpha   90.00
_cell.angle_beta   90.00
_cell.angle_gamma   90.00
#
_symmetry.space_group_name_H-M   'P 1'
#
loop_
_entity.id
_entity.type
_entity.pdbx_description
1 polymer ?
#
loop_
_entity_poly.entity_id
_entity_poly.type
_entity_poly.pdbx_seq_one_letter_code
_entity_poly.pdbx_strand_id
1 'polypeptide(L)'
;MSAPRRIFLDDTDPSIRYSANQWFPRDVNSLKLGNLGDVWNGTSMATSDDGATLSFAFNGTSIQLIGTIETKTDDLGNVDPTWVCLVDEIPISNGTDPTFKFPENNWVLCDQPKLLPGEHTLTVKVQSKGQPFYADSIVYTPMPDARVDGAVVEYTFGDPAITYGPGWQFFTIENTQNITQTKGAQVSFDFHGTAVSLTGYVPFELPHNATTAKYAIDNGPETTFTLQGLLPEATTTVFNVPMFSVGSLPAGDHTIVVTYEGDVTKTPLVVKTFYVTNATSPAAPVPGSSSSSAAGVGPSTGASNRGSGTGSNNSASSHSQTPTAAIAGGTVAAMLVLAILGVFLFLRRRRRRREEINRRRDPFTIEAAEVGGGGGATGTGTGTTLGTSRNPFDPYSEVRATSSPYSTYPTPSASTGGSGLQADNTATRASGTTRSFVALNSSSSPTSSSGGGVAAAAAALSPKAREAATQRDGPVIMQRHEDSGVRLNSTPSLLMSPRVVELPPNYSRE
;
A
#
# COMPACT_ATOMS: atom_id res chain seq x y z
N MET A 1 6.38 10.22 -17.06
CA MET A 1 4.94 10.52 -17.15
C MET A 1 4.35 10.17 -15.80
N SER A 2 3.55 11.04 -15.20
CA SER A 2 2.86 10.71 -13.95
C SER A 2 1.81 9.61 -14.21
N ALA A 3 1.54 8.76 -13.22
CA ALA A 3 0.45 7.81 -13.30
C ALA A 3 -0.88 8.59 -13.36
N PRO A 4 -1.87 8.12 -14.13
CA PRO A 4 -3.19 8.76 -14.13
C PRO A 4 -3.83 8.65 -12.74
N ARG A 5 -4.53 9.70 -12.33
CA ARG A 5 -5.28 9.72 -11.06
C ARG A 5 -6.43 8.71 -11.13
N ARG A 6 -6.76 8.12 -10.00
CA ARG A 6 -7.80 7.10 -9.88
C ARG A 6 -8.95 7.61 -9.02
N ILE A 7 -10.15 7.12 -9.29
CA ILE A 7 -11.33 7.33 -8.46
C ILE A 7 -11.45 6.16 -7.50
N PHE A 8 -11.66 6.48 -6.23
CA PHE A 8 -11.82 5.55 -5.14
C PHE A 8 -13.29 5.57 -4.68
N LEU A 9 -13.93 4.40 -4.66
CA LEU A 9 -15.31 4.21 -4.25
C LEU A 9 -15.37 3.26 -3.07
N ASP A 10 -16.12 3.64 -2.06
CA ASP A 10 -16.44 2.85 -0.87
C ASP A 10 -17.47 1.76 -1.19
N ASP A 11 -17.47 0.65 -0.45
CA ASP A 11 -18.44 -0.45 -0.61
C ASP A 11 -19.89 -0.02 -0.40
N THR A 12 -20.11 1.09 0.32
CA THR A 12 -21.44 1.66 0.51
C THR A 12 -21.88 2.60 -0.62
N ASP A 13 -21.05 2.81 -1.65
CA ASP A 13 -21.40 3.67 -2.78
C ASP A 13 -22.64 3.13 -3.53
N PRO A 14 -23.69 3.96 -3.73
CA PRO A 14 -24.96 3.49 -4.30
C PRO A 14 -24.89 3.10 -5.77
N SER A 15 -23.78 3.39 -6.46
CA SER A 15 -23.51 2.92 -7.82
C SER A 15 -23.11 1.44 -7.87
N ILE A 16 -22.62 0.89 -6.74
CA ILE A 16 -22.31 -0.53 -6.61
C ILE A 16 -23.61 -1.30 -6.38
N ARG A 17 -23.84 -2.32 -7.21
CA ARG A 17 -25.06 -3.14 -7.19
C ARG A 17 -24.73 -4.53 -6.67
N TYR A 18 -25.22 -4.82 -5.48
CA TYR A 18 -25.17 -6.12 -4.85
C TYR A 18 -26.42 -6.93 -5.17
N SER A 19 -26.28 -8.25 -5.35
CA SER A 19 -27.42 -9.14 -5.52
C SER A 19 -28.33 -9.12 -4.28
N ALA A 20 -29.65 -9.04 -4.52
CA ALA A 20 -30.62 -8.79 -3.46
C ALA A 20 -30.62 -9.90 -2.40
N ASN A 21 -30.61 -9.51 -1.13
CA ASN A 21 -30.68 -10.39 0.05
C ASN A 21 -29.51 -11.36 0.24
N GLN A 22 -28.42 -11.24 -0.53
CA GLN A 22 -27.25 -12.13 -0.41
C GLN A 22 -26.03 -11.45 0.23
N TRP A 23 -26.08 -10.14 0.38
CA TRP A 23 -24.98 -9.34 0.93
C TRP A 23 -25.39 -8.66 2.22
N PHE A 24 -24.44 -8.52 3.14
CA PHE A 24 -24.64 -7.91 4.44
C PHE A 24 -23.42 -7.08 4.85
N PRO A 25 -23.61 -5.97 5.57
CA PRO A 25 -22.49 -5.20 6.11
C PRO A 25 -21.76 -6.03 7.18
N ARG A 26 -20.43 -5.96 7.18
CA ARG A 26 -19.59 -6.64 8.15
C ARG A 26 -19.11 -5.69 9.24
N ASP A 27 -19.06 -6.19 10.48
CA ASP A 27 -18.45 -5.45 11.60
C ASP A 27 -16.94 -5.36 11.42
N VAL A 28 -16.42 -4.14 11.34
CA VAL A 28 -15.00 -3.85 11.11
C VAL A 28 -14.10 -4.22 12.27
N ASN A 29 -14.62 -4.36 13.48
CA ASN A 29 -13.84 -4.89 14.59
C ASN A 29 -13.45 -6.36 14.35
N SER A 30 -14.25 -7.08 13.56
CA SER A 30 -13.93 -8.45 13.15
C SER A 30 -12.93 -8.52 11.99
N LEU A 31 -12.66 -7.40 11.32
CA LEU A 31 -11.75 -7.28 10.18
C LEU A 31 -10.46 -6.55 10.55
N LYS A 32 -9.99 -6.64 11.80
CA LYS A 32 -8.64 -6.18 12.17
C LYS A 32 -7.60 -7.25 11.83
N LEU A 33 -7.45 -7.53 10.53
CA LEU A 33 -6.71 -8.66 10.00
C LEU A 33 -5.45 -8.21 9.26
N GLY A 34 -4.38 -8.98 9.44
CA GLY A 34 -3.15 -8.79 8.68
C GLY A 34 -2.37 -7.52 9.03
N ASN A 35 -1.48 -7.11 8.14
CA ASN A 35 -0.66 -5.91 8.28
C ASN A 35 -0.90 -4.88 7.17
N LEU A 36 -1.83 -5.13 6.27
CA LEU A 36 -2.20 -4.21 5.19
C LEU A 36 -3.17 -3.10 5.60
N GLY A 37 -3.37 -2.86 6.91
CA GLY A 37 -4.20 -1.78 7.45
C GLY A 37 -5.66 -2.17 7.67
N ASP A 38 -6.45 -1.27 8.23
CA ASP A 38 -7.89 -1.47 8.42
C ASP A 38 -8.63 -1.31 7.07
N VAL A 39 -9.86 -1.84 6.98
CA VAL A 39 -10.76 -1.60 5.84
C VAL A 39 -11.09 -0.11 5.69
N TRP A 40 -11.36 0.31 4.46
CA TRP A 40 -11.62 1.71 4.17
C TRP A 40 -12.91 2.19 4.86
N ASN A 41 -12.88 3.43 5.39
CA ASN A 41 -14.00 4.08 6.07
C ASN A 41 -14.67 3.29 7.22
N GLY A 42 -14.06 2.18 7.65
CA GLY A 42 -14.68 1.30 8.62
C GLY A 42 -15.97 0.64 8.12
N THR A 43 -16.06 0.30 6.82
CA THR A 43 -17.14 -0.52 6.25
C THR A 43 -16.57 -1.67 5.42
N SER A 44 -17.40 -2.69 5.18
CA SER A 44 -17.14 -3.75 4.20
C SER A 44 -18.43 -4.54 3.97
N MET A 45 -18.72 -4.86 2.71
CA MET A 45 -19.84 -5.71 2.31
C MET A 45 -19.39 -7.15 2.16
N ALA A 46 -20.11 -8.07 2.79
CA ALA A 46 -19.79 -9.48 2.79
C ALA A 46 -20.92 -10.35 2.24
N THR A 47 -20.57 -11.51 1.71
CA THR A 47 -21.52 -12.55 1.32
C THR A 47 -20.96 -13.94 1.59
N SER A 48 -21.81 -14.85 2.08
CA SER A 48 -21.51 -16.29 2.24
C SER A 48 -22.39 -17.14 1.33
N ASP A 49 -23.13 -16.51 0.42
CA ASP A 49 -24.12 -17.16 -0.41
C ASP A 49 -23.50 -17.61 -1.74
N ASP A 50 -23.81 -18.83 -2.16
CA ASP A 50 -23.42 -19.32 -3.47
C ASP A 50 -24.17 -18.57 -4.58
N GLY A 51 -23.44 -18.13 -5.61
CA GLY A 51 -23.97 -17.38 -6.73
C GLY A 51 -24.24 -15.90 -6.45
N ALA A 52 -23.81 -15.36 -5.31
CA ALA A 52 -23.91 -13.93 -5.03
C ALA A 52 -23.11 -13.11 -6.05
N THR A 53 -23.64 -11.94 -6.43
CA THR A 53 -23.00 -11.06 -7.42
C THR A 53 -22.86 -9.63 -6.94
N LEU A 54 -21.79 -8.99 -7.40
CA LEU A 54 -21.54 -7.56 -7.32
C LEU A 54 -21.36 -7.03 -8.74
N SER A 55 -21.96 -5.91 -9.08
CA SER A 55 -21.75 -5.24 -10.36
C SER A 55 -21.55 -3.74 -10.22
N PHE A 56 -20.69 -3.16 -11.05
CA PHE A 56 -20.38 -1.74 -11.07
C PHE A 56 -20.07 -1.28 -12.50
N ALA A 57 -20.81 -0.28 -12.96
CA ALA A 57 -20.61 0.34 -14.27
C ALA A 57 -19.69 1.56 -14.14
N PHE A 58 -18.70 1.67 -15.02
CA PHE A 58 -17.73 2.75 -15.02
C PHE A 58 -17.31 3.15 -16.43
N ASN A 59 -16.77 4.36 -16.58
CA ASN A 59 -16.20 4.84 -17.83
C ASN A 59 -14.71 5.15 -17.61
N GLY A 60 -13.82 4.33 -18.14
CA GLY A 60 -12.41 4.37 -17.75
C GLY A 60 -11.47 3.43 -18.49
N THR A 61 -10.25 3.31 -18.00
CA THR A 61 -9.17 2.53 -18.64
C THR A 61 -8.52 1.47 -17.75
N SER A 62 -8.93 1.36 -16.48
CA SER A 62 -8.49 0.28 -15.58
C SER A 62 -9.45 0.16 -14.40
N ILE A 63 -9.50 -0.99 -13.74
CA ILE A 63 -10.32 -1.19 -12.53
C ILE A 63 -9.69 -2.22 -11.57
N GLN A 64 -9.90 -2.01 -10.27
CA GLN A 64 -9.53 -2.89 -9.18
C GLN A 64 -10.70 -3.02 -8.20
N LEU A 65 -10.94 -4.24 -7.72
CA LEU A 65 -11.75 -4.48 -6.53
C LEU A 65 -10.79 -4.83 -5.39
N ILE A 66 -10.91 -4.11 -4.29
CA ILE A 66 -10.13 -4.27 -3.07
C ILE A 66 -11.07 -4.77 -1.97
N GLY A 67 -10.58 -5.68 -1.13
CA GLY A 67 -11.33 -6.20 0.01
C GLY A 67 -10.45 -6.97 0.98
N THR A 68 -11.08 -7.88 1.73
CA THR A 68 -10.37 -8.74 2.68
C THR A 68 -10.26 -10.15 2.10
N ILE A 69 -9.03 -10.66 2.01
CA ILE A 69 -8.80 -12.08 1.74
C ILE A 69 -8.89 -12.84 3.05
N GLU A 70 -9.82 -13.80 3.14
CA GLU A 70 -9.93 -14.71 4.29
C GLU A 70 -10.46 -16.06 3.77
N THR A 71 -9.63 -16.78 3.02
CA THR A 71 -10.02 -18.06 2.43
C THR A 71 -9.68 -19.24 3.34
N LYS A 72 -10.53 -20.26 3.31
CA LYS A 72 -10.25 -21.58 3.90
C LYS A 72 -9.90 -22.56 2.80
N THR A 73 -8.94 -23.45 3.07
CA THR A 73 -8.60 -24.57 2.19
C THR A 73 -8.91 -25.87 2.91
N ASP A 74 -9.73 -26.73 2.31
CA ASP A 74 -10.01 -28.05 2.87
C ASP A 74 -8.86 -29.04 2.63
N ASP A 75 -8.96 -30.25 3.21
CA ASP A 75 -7.94 -31.29 3.10
C ASP A 75 -7.72 -31.78 1.65
N LEU A 76 -8.68 -31.52 0.76
CA LEU A 76 -8.61 -31.85 -0.67
C LEU A 76 -8.00 -30.72 -1.50
N GLY A 77 -7.66 -29.58 -0.87
CA GLY A 77 -7.08 -28.41 -1.53
C GLY A 77 -8.12 -27.47 -2.14
N ASN A 78 -9.42 -27.65 -1.87
CA ASN A 78 -10.45 -26.73 -2.37
C ASN A 78 -10.47 -25.46 -1.52
N VAL A 79 -10.49 -24.32 -2.19
CA VAL A 79 -10.54 -22.99 -1.57
C VAL A 79 -11.99 -22.53 -1.43
N ASP A 80 -12.33 -21.87 -0.33
CA ASP A 80 -13.63 -21.24 -0.06
C ASP A 80 -13.42 -19.86 0.59
N PRO A 81 -14.01 -18.76 0.09
CA PRO A 81 -14.78 -18.66 -1.14
C PRO A 81 -13.89 -18.76 -2.39
N THR A 82 -14.52 -19.00 -3.54
CA THR A 82 -13.94 -18.72 -4.85
C THR A 82 -14.76 -17.65 -5.55
N TRP A 83 -14.13 -16.92 -6.46
CA TRP A 83 -14.82 -15.90 -7.23
C TRP A 83 -14.23 -15.77 -8.63
N VAL A 84 -15.04 -15.26 -9.54
CA VAL A 84 -14.61 -14.86 -10.89
C VAL A 84 -14.93 -13.39 -11.07
N CYS A 85 -13.93 -12.63 -11.47
CA CYS A 85 -14.08 -11.24 -11.90
C CYS A 85 -14.24 -11.19 -13.42
N LEU A 86 -15.20 -10.42 -13.91
CA LEU A 86 -15.45 -10.19 -15.33
C LEU A 86 -15.51 -8.69 -15.60
N VAL A 87 -14.92 -8.25 -16.71
CA VAL A 87 -15.19 -6.93 -17.29
C VAL A 87 -15.86 -7.14 -18.64
N ASP A 88 -17.06 -6.61 -18.81
CA ASP A 88 -17.88 -6.79 -20.01
C ASP A 88 -18.12 -8.27 -20.36
N GLU A 89 -18.41 -9.08 -19.34
CA GLU A 89 -18.56 -10.54 -19.42
C GLU A 89 -17.28 -11.29 -19.84
N ILE A 90 -16.13 -10.62 -19.91
CA ILE A 90 -14.83 -11.24 -20.19
C ILE A 90 -14.10 -11.46 -18.87
N PRO A 91 -13.69 -12.71 -18.54
CA PRO A 91 -12.93 -12.99 -17.33
C PRO A 91 -11.61 -12.21 -17.28
N ILE A 92 -11.33 -11.60 -16.14
CA ILE A 92 -10.06 -10.89 -15.85
C ILE A 92 -9.28 -11.63 -14.76
N SER A 93 -8.07 -11.16 -14.46
CA SER A 93 -7.29 -11.72 -13.35
C SER A 93 -7.99 -11.42 -12.02
N ASN A 94 -8.16 -12.44 -11.20
CA ASN A 94 -8.24 -12.24 -9.76
C ASN A 94 -6.85 -11.69 -9.38
N GLY A 95 -6.76 -10.45 -8.89
CA GLY A 95 -5.51 -9.68 -8.95
C GLY A 95 -4.30 -10.32 -8.27
N THR A 96 -4.55 -11.24 -7.34
CA THR A 96 -3.55 -11.94 -6.53
C THR A 96 -3.98 -13.40 -6.28
N ASP A 97 -3.06 -14.21 -5.74
CA ASP A 97 -3.28 -15.63 -5.47
C ASP A 97 -4.38 -15.85 -4.42
N PRO A 98 -5.52 -16.47 -4.79
CA PRO A 98 -6.62 -16.74 -3.86
C PRO A 98 -6.27 -17.83 -2.82
N THR A 99 -5.10 -18.47 -2.91
CA THR A 99 -4.62 -19.46 -1.94
C THR A 99 -3.78 -18.85 -0.82
N PHE A 100 -3.70 -17.51 -0.75
CA PHE A 100 -2.97 -16.82 0.29
C PHE A 100 -3.53 -17.16 1.68
N LYS A 101 -2.68 -17.71 2.54
CA LYS A 101 -3.11 -18.37 3.78
C LYS A 101 -3.35 -17.43 4.96
N PHE A 102 -2.91 -16.18 4.85
CA PHE A 102 -3.02 -15.22 5.94
C PHE A 102 -4.15 -14.25 5.61
N PRO A 103 -5.10 -14.03 6.53
CA PRO A 103 -6.12 -13.04 6.30
C PRO A 103 -5.52 -11.64 6.22
N GLU A 104 -5.84 -10.90 5.16
CA GLU A 104 -5.33 -9.54 4.91
C GLU A 104 -6.45 -8.65 4.37
N ASN A 105 -6.55 -7.45 4.93
CA ASN A 105 -7.36 -6.38 4.34
C ASN A 105 -6.64 -5.71 3.17
N ASN A 106 -7.32 -4.78 2.50
CA ASN A 106 -6.76 -3.98 1.42
C ASN A 106 -6.08 -4.84 0.33
N TRP A 107 -6.63 -6.05 0.13
CA TRP A 107 -6.13 -7.05 -0.78
C TRP A 107 -6.80 -6.90 -2.13
N VAL A 108 -6.04 -6.99 -3.23
CA VAL A 108 -6.57 -6.82 -4.58
C VAL A 108 -7.24 -8.12 -5.04
N LEU A 109 -8.57 -8.14 -5.03
CA LEU A 109 -9.41 -9.29 -5.35
C LEU A 109 -9.65 -9.43 -6.85
N CYS A 110 -9.81 -8.32 -7.55
CA CYS A 110 -9.91 -8.23 -9.02
C CYS A 110 -8.95 -7.16 -9.53
N ASP A 111 -8.23 -7.43 -10.63
CA ASP A 111 -7.36 -6.44 -11.25
C ASP A 111 -7.45 -6.51 -12.77
N GLN A 112 -7.74 -5.36 -13.39
CA GLN A 112 -7.60 -5.15 -14.81
C GLN A 112 -6.88 -3.83 -15.04
N PRO A 113 -5.53 -3.86 -15.16
CA PRO A 113 -4.71 -2.64 -15.17
C PRO A 113 -4.81 -1.86 -16.47
N LYS A 114 -5.38 -2.46 -17.53
CA LYS A 114 -5.53 -1.84 -18.84
C LYS A 114 -6.79 -2.32 -19.55
N LEU A 115 -7.62 -1.37 -19.92
CA LEU A 115 -8.81 -1.51 -20.75
C LEU A 115 -8.72 -0.53 -21.93
N LEU A 116 -9.55 -0.76 -22.94
CA LEU A 116 -9.78 0.27 -23.94
C LEU A 116 -10.52 1.44 -23.28
N PRO A 117 -10.30 2.69 -23.71
CA PRO A 117 -11.08 3.81 -23.19
C PRO A 117 -12.57 3.64 -23.53
N GLY A 118 -13.45 3.65 -22.53
CA GLY A 118 -14.90 3.58 -22.75
C GLY A 118 -15.70 3.13 -21.53
N GLU A 119 -16.99 2.89 -21.77
CA GLU A 119 -17.91 2.33 -20.77
C GLU A 119 -17.67 0.84 -20.60
N HIS A 120 -17.63 0.42 -19.34
CA HIS A 120 -17.35 -0.94 -18.90
C HIS A 120 -18.24 -1.32 -17.73
N THR A 121 -18.43 -2.62 -17.53
CA THR A 121 -19.07 -3.16 -16.32
C THR A 121 -18.18 -4.21 -15.68
N LEU A 122 -17.78 -3.96 -14.43
CA LEU A 122 -17.22 -5.00 -13.56
C LEU A 122 -18.35 -5.85 -13.00
N THR A 123 -18.26 -7.16 -13.15
CA THR A 123 -19.13 -8.15 -12.52
C THR A 123 -18.28 -9.13 -11.73
N VAL A 124 -18.61 -9.35 -10.46
CA VAL A 124 -18.00 -10.38 -9.62
C VAL A 124 -19.05 -11.43 -9.30
N LYS A 125 -18.70 -12.69 -9.52
CA LYS A 125 -19.55 -13.85 -9.21
C LYS A 125 -18.85 -14.66 -8.12
N VAL A 126 -19.48 -14.76 -6.95
CA VAL A 126 -18.93 -15.45 -5.78
C VAL A 126 -19.55 -16.84 -5.67
N GLN A 127 -18.72 -17.82 -5.36
CA GLN A 127 -19.13 -19.16 -4.97
C GLN A 127 -18.59 -19.42 -3.56
N SER A 128 -19.49 -19.63 -2.61
CA SER A 128 -19.16 -19.83 -1.20
C SER A 128 -19.88 -21.05 -0.64
N LYS A 129 -19.21 -21.79 0.25
CA LYS A 129 -19.79 -22.86 1.08
C LYS A 129 -19.97 -22.43 2.53
N GLY A 130 -20.00 -21.13 2.78
CA GLY A 130 -20.18 -20.51 4.10
C GLY A 130 -19.04 -19.59 4.49
N GLN A 131 -17.82 -19.74 3.94
CA GLN A 131 -16.75 -18.77 4.18
C GLN A 131 -17.08 -17.44 3.48
N PRO A 132 -17.16 -16.31 4.19
CA PRO A 132 -17.54 -15.06 3.57
C PRO A 132 -16.49 -14.54 2.57
N PHE A 133 -16.97 -13.94 1.48
CA PHE A 133 -16.22 -13.06 0.59
C PHE A 133 -16.46 -11.62 1.01
N TYR A 134 -15.41 -10.80 1.11
CA TYR A 134 -15.48 -9.43 1.60
C TYR A 134 -15.05 -8.44 0.50
N ALA A 135 -15.94 -7.51 0.14
CA ALA A 135 -15.66 -6.39 -0.74
C ALA A 135 -15.60 -5.10 0.11
N ASP A 136 -14.65 -4.22 -0.18
CA ASP A 136 -14.41 -2.99 0.60
C ASP A 136 -14.38 -1.75 -0.29
N SER A 137 -13.64 -1.78 -1.39
CA SER A 137 -13.56 -0.60 -2.26
C SER A 137 -13.31 -0.95 -3.72
N ILE A 138 -13.74 -0.06 -4.60
CA ILE A 138 -13.45 -0.11 -6.04
C ILE A 138 -12.58 1.07 -6.41
N VAL A 139 -11.51 0.80 -7.17
CA VAL A 139 -10.61 1.84 -7.67
C VAL A 139 -10.50 1.73 -9.17
N TYR A 140 -10.75 2.82 -9.90
CA TYR A 140 -10.67 2.81 -11.37
C TYR A 140 -10.02 4.09 -11.92
N THR A 141 -9.41 3.99 -13.10
CA THR A 141 -8.89 5.17 -13.81
C THR A 141 -9.99 5.71 -14.71
N PRO A 142 -10.54 6.91 -14.46
CA PRO A 142 -11.60 7.47 -15.27
C PRO A 142 -11.08 7.96 -16.63
N MET A 143 -11.99 8.28 -17.54
CA MET A 143 -11.63 8.99 -18.77
C MET A 143 -11.02 10.37 -18.48
N PRO A 144 -10.11 10.89 -19.32
CA PRO A 144 -9.46 12.19 -19.08
C PRO A 144 -10.41 13.38 -18.97
N ASP A 145 -11.60 13.28 -19.56
CA ASP A 145 -12.66 14.28 -19.56
C ASP A 145 -13.82 13.95 -18.60
N ALA A 146 -13.68 12.89 -17.80
CA ALA A 146 -14.69 12.50 -16.83
C ALA A 146 -14.91 13.62 -15.80
N ARG A 147 -16.19 13.89 -15.51
CA ARG A 147 -16.56 14.70 -14.35
C ARG A 147 -16.33 13.87 -13.10
N VAL A 148 -15.46 14.37 -12.25
CA VAL A 148 -15.08 13.73 -10.98
C VAL A 148 -15.59 14.56 -9.80
N ASP A 149 -16.65 15.34 -10.00
CA ASP A 149 -17.27 16.18 -8.97
C ASP A 149 -17.80 15.31 -7.82
N GLY A 150 -17.41 15.62 -6.58
CA GLY A 150 -17.83 14.87 -5.38
C GLY A 150 -17.17 13.50 -5.21
N ALA A 151 -16.39 13.03 -6.18
CA ALA A 151 -15.68 11.76 -6.10
C ALA A 151 -14.45 11.86 -5.19
N VAL A 152 -14.06 10.73 -4.57
CA VAL A 152 -12.77 10.62 -3.90
C VAL A 152 -11.70 10.27 -4.92
N VAL A 153 -10.70 11.14 -5.07
CA VAL A 153 -9.61 11.01 -6.03
C VAL A 153 -8.32 10.62 -5.30
N GLU A 154 -7.62 9.64 -5.84
CA GLU A 154 -6.35 9.15 -5.32
C GLU A 154 -5.14 9.86 -5.95
N TYR A 155 -4.29 10.42 -5.09
CA TYR A 155 -3.01 11.04 -5.44
C TYR A 155 -1.88 10.27 -4.77
N THR A 156 -1.21 9.42 -5.55
CA THR A 156 -0.06 8.63 -5.05
C THR A 156 1.17 9.53 -4.85
N PHE A 157 2.13 9.09 -4.03
CA PHE A 157 3.39 9.79 -3.73
C PHE A 157 4.19 10.33 -4.93
N GLY A 158 3.93 9.86 -6.16
CA GLY A 158 4.56 10.31 -7.39
C GLY A 158 3.73 11.32 -8.21
N ASP A 159 2.57 11.77 -7.70
CA ASP A 159 1.74 12.76 -8.36
C ASP A 159 2.47 14.12 -8.41
N PRO A 160 2.50 14.81 -9.56
CA PRO A 160 3.19 16.08 -9.72
C PRO A 160 2.60 17.22 -8.88
N ALA A 161 1.37 17.07 -8.35
CA ALA A 161 0.80 18.01 -7.39
C ALA A 161 1.45 17.92 -6.00
N ILE A 162 2.25 16.88 -5.74
CA ILE A 162 2.95 16.69 -4.47
C ILE A 162 4.41 17.13 -4.63
N THR A 163 4.80 18.13 -3.85
CA THR A 163 6.16 18.68 -3.84
C THR A 163 6.85 18.36 -2.52
N TYR A 164 8.00 17.68 -2.62
CA TYR A 164 8.81 17.30 -1.47
C TYR A 164 9.95 18.30 -1.27
N GLY A 165 10.06 18.84 -0.05
CA GLY A 165 11.16 19.71 0.34
C GLY A 165 12.47 18.97 0.64
N PRO A 166 13.50 19.67 1.15
CA PRO A 166 14.72 19.04 1.64
C PRO A 166 14.44 18.05 2.79
N GLY A 167 15.23 16.97 2.85
CA GLY A 167 15.12 15.94 3.91
C GLY A 167 14.21 14.77 3.58
N TRP A 168 13.62 14.73 2.38
CA TRP A 168 12.93 13.56 1.86
C TRP A 168 13.86 12.68 1.04
N GLN A 169 13.66 11.37 1.18
CA GLN A 169 14.39 10.37 0.40
C GLN A 169 13.42 9.35 -0.17
N PHE A 170 13.79 8.82 -1.33
CA PHE A 170 13.08 7.72 -1.95
C PHE A 170 13.47 6.41 -1.26
N PHE A 171 12.47 5.68 -0.78
CA PHE A 171 12.65 4.43 -0.08
C PHE A 171 12.11 3.28 -0.94
N THR A 172 12.93 2.24 -1.10
CA THR A 172 12.75 1.22 -2.15
C THR A 172 12.06 -0.05 -1.66
N ILE A 173 11.58 -0.08 -0.42
CA ILE A 173 10.84 -1.23 0.11
C ILE A 173 9.41 -1.20 -0.43
N GLU A 174 8.98 -2.32 -1.02
CA GLU A 174 7.60 -2.57 -1.47
C GLU A 174 6.95 -1.45 -2.29
N ASN A 175 7.58 -1.14 -3.42
CA ASN A 175 7.06 -0.27 -4.47
C ASN A 175 6.97 1.22 -4.10
N THR A 176 8.16 1.82 -3.94
CA THR A 176 8.47 3.21 -4.27
C THR A 176 7.68 4.23 -3.44
N GLN A 177 8.20 4.74 -2.34
CA GLN A 177 7.56 5.85 -1.61
C GLN A 177 8.58 6.84 -1.09
N ASN A 178 8.11 8.04 -0.74
CA ASN A 178 8.94 9.07 -0.13
C ASN A 178 8.78 9.05 1.40
N ILE A 179 9.92 9.06 2.08
CA ILE A 179 10.03 8.99 3.53
C ILE A 179 10.93 10.11 4.06
N THR A 180 10.69 10.55 5.28
CA THR A 180 11.61 11.43 6.00
C THR A 180 11.80 11.00 7.45
N GLN A 181 13.05 11.16 7.92
CA GLN A 181 13.46 11.11 9.32
C GLN A 181 14.12 12.43 9.74
N THR A 182 14.01 13.47 8.91
CA THR A 182 14.67 14.76 9.11
C THR A 182 13.68 15.74 9.72
N LYS A 183 13.91 16.14 10.97
CA LYS A 183 13.09 17.14 11.65
C LYS A 183 12.93 18.41 10.80
N GLY A 184 11.70 18.87 10.64
CA GLY A 184 11.36 20.05 9.85
C GLY A 184 11.27 19.81 8.35
N ALA A 185 11.47 18.58 7.86
CA ALA A 185 11.18 18.25 6.46
C ALA A 185 9.69 18.44 6.15
N GLN A 186 9.41 19.01 4.97
CA GLN A 186 8.06 19.41 4.57
C GLN A 186 7.66 18.77 3.25
N VAL A 187 6.39 18.40 3.12
CA VAL A 187 5.75 18.06 1.85
C VAL A 187 4.56 19.00 1.65
N SER A 188 4.43 19.55 0.45
CA SER A 188 3.31 20.39 0.04
C SER A 188 2.46 19.64 -0.98
N PHE A 189 1.15 19.79 -0.90
CA PHE A 189 0.20 19.20 -1.84
C PHE A 189 -0.88 20.22 -2.20
N ASP A 190 -0.97 20.52 -3.49
CA ASP A 190 -2.00 21.40 -4.05
C ASP A 190 -3.16 20.56 -4.59
N PHE A 191 -4.38 20.87 -4.16
CA PHE A 191 -5.56 20.11 -4.55
C PHE A 191 -6.80 20.98 -4.69
N HIS A 192 -7.76 20.51 -5.49
CA HIS A 192 -9.08 21.11 -5.59
C HIS A 192 -10.07 20.18 -4.89
N GLY A 193 -10.77 20.64 -3.85
CA GLY A 193 -11.57 19.72 -3.04
C GLY A 193 -12.36 20.34 -1.90
N THR A 194 -13.01 19.49 -1.13
CA THR A 194 -13.71 19.81 0.13
C THR A 194 -13.21 18.97 1.31
N ALA A 195 -12.37 17.97 1.05
CA ALA A 195 -11.75 17.14 2.08
C ALA A 195 -10.43 16.55 1.57
N VAL A 196 -9.48 16.32 2.49
CA VAL A 196 -8.19 15.69 2.20
C VAL A 196 -7.79 14.77 3.36
N SER A 197 -7.30 13.58 3.05
CA SER A 197 -6.68 12.68 4.02
C SER A 197 -5.35 12.15 3.50
N LEU A 198 -4.47 11.77 4.42
CA LEU A 198 -3.17 11.17 4.10
C LEU A 198 -3.10 9.78 4.71
N THR A 199 -2.71 8.81 3.89
CA THR A 199 -2.29 7.49 4.35
C THR A 199 -0.80 7.28 4.11
N GLY A 200 -0.20 6.47 4.97
CA GLY A 200 1.20 6.06 4.89
C GLY A 200 1.38 4.61 5.35
N TYR A 201 2.58 4.29 5.80
CA TYR A 201 2.87 3.03 6.47
C TYR A 201 3.95 3.24 7.51
N VAL A 202 4.06 2.28 8.44
CA VAL A 202 5.07 2.30 9.50
C VAL A 202 6.06 1.16 9.26
N PRO A 203 7.27 1.47 8.72
CA PRO A 203 8.28 0.47 8.40
C PRO A 203 8.84 -0.21 9.63
N PHE A 204 8.88 -1.55 9.61
CA PHE A 204 9.42 -2.32 10.72
C PHE A 204 10.95 -2.19 10.87
N GLU A 205 11.67 -1.98 9.78
CA GLU A 205 13.13 -1.85 9.75
C GLU A 205 13.66 -0.49 10.25
N LEU A 206 12.78 0.47 10.57
CA LEU A 206 13.13 1.81 11.05
C LEU A 206 12.65 2.00 12.51
N PRO A 207 13.05 3.07 13.22
CA PRO A 207 12.67 3.26 14.62
C PRO A 207 11.17 3.35 14.83
N HIS A 208 10.70 2.80 15.95
CA HIS A 208 9.27 2.67 16.27
C HIS A 208 8.76 3.66 17.32
N ASN A 209 9.63 4.50 17.88
CA ASN A 209 9.21 5.43 18.92
C ASN A 209 8.27 6.49 18.35
N ALA A 210 7.08 6.59 18.93
CA ALA A 210 6.09 7.59 18.54
C ALA A 210 6.65 9.01 18.51
N THR A 211 6.13 9.81 17.58
CA THR A 211 6.45 11.23 17.41
C THR A 211 5.27 11.98 16.85
N THR A 212 5.45 13.26 16.52
CA THR A 212 4.42 14.11 15.95
C THR A 212 4.82 14.63 14.58
N ALA A 213 3.80 15.02 13.83
CA ALA A 213 3.91 15.84 12.65
C ALA A 213 2.78 16.86 12.70
N LYS A 214 2.86 17.86 11.83
CA LYS A 214 1.87 18.93 11.74
C LYS A 214 1.40 19.11 10.32
N TYR A 215 0.19 19.61 10.14
CA TYR A 215 -0.25 20.13 8.87
C TYR A 215 -0.84 21.52 9.01
N ALA A 216 -0.76 22.32 7.95
CA ALA A 216 -1.48 23.58 7.80
C ALA A 216 -2.15 23.61 6.42
N ILE A 217 -3.38 24.13 6.35
CA ILE A 217 -4.14 24.31 5.11
C ILE A 217 -4.25 25.80 4.83
N ASP A 218 -3.95 26.23 3.60
CA ASP A 218 -4.10 27.60 3.09
C ASP A 218 -3.40 28.67 3.95
N ASN A 219 -2.22 28.35 4.47
CA ASN A 219 -1.47 29.19 5.42
C ASN A 219 -2.21 29.47 6.74
N GLY A 220 -3.21 28.65 7.07
CA GLY A 220 -3.90 28.66 8.34
C GLY A 220 -3.05 28.14 9.51
N PRO A 221 -3.66 27.99 10.70
CA PRO A 221 -2.96 27.48 11.89
C PRO A 221 -2.52 26.03 11.72
N GLU A 222 -1.37 25.69 12.30
CA GLU A 222 -0.86 24.31 12.32
C GLU A 222 -1.70 23.42 13.24
N THR A 223 -2.06 22.23 12.75
CA THR A 223 -2.67 21.16 13.53
C THR A 223 -1.69 20.01 13.69
N THR A 224 -1.43 19.61 14.93
CA THR A 224 -0.54 18.49 15.26
C THR A 224 -1.29 17.16 15.20
N PHE A 225 -0.66 16.14 14.63
CA PHE A 225 -1.09 14.75 14.68
C PHE A 225 0.06 13.82 15.10
N THR A 226 -0.29 12.64 15.60
CA THR A 226 0.67 11.68 16.15
C THR A 226 1.00 10.59 15.14
N LEU A 227 2.29 10.30 14.99
CA LEU A 227 2.82 9.12 14.33
C LEU A 227 3.09 8.07 15.40
N GLN A 228 2.19 7.09 15.57
CA GLN A 228 2.21 6.16 16.71
C GLN A 228 3.41 5.21 16.71
N GLY A 229 3.99 4.93 15.54
CA GLY A 229 5.02 3.91 15.41
C GLY A 229 4.47 2.49 15.52
N LEU A 230 5.38 1.55 15.78
CA LEU A 230 5.03 0.16 16.03
C LEU A 230 5.20 -0.17 17.51
N LEU A 231 4.49 -1.20 17.97
CA LEU A 231 4.75 -1.77 19.28
C LEU A 231 6.15 -2.42 19.31
N PRO A 232 6.84 -2.44 20.45
CA PRO A 232 8.20 -3.02 20.56
C PRO A 232 8.32 -4.48 20.06
N GLU A 233 7.24 -5.24 20.16
CA GLU A 233 7.13 -6.63 19.74
C GLU A 233 6.63 -6.83 18.30
N ALA A 234 6.29 -5.76 17.58
CA ALA A 234 5.92 -5.85 16.18
C ALA A 234 7.07 -6.47 15.38
N THR A 235 6.75 -7.25 14.35
CA THR A 235 7.75 -7.93 13.50
C THR A 235 7.53 -7.69 12.02
N THR A 236 6.54 -6.85 11.68
CA THR A 236 6.13 -6.58 10.31
C THR A 236 5.78 -5.11 10.12
N THR A 237 5.98 -4.62 8.91
CA THR A 237 5.56 -3.28 8.49
C THR A 237 4.04 -3.21 8.48
N VAL A 238 3.46 -2.10 8.96
CA VAL A 238 2.00 -1.89 8.93
C VAL A 238 1.67 -0.86 7.85
N PHE A 239 0.86 -1.25 6.87
CA PHE A 239 0.49 -0.44 5.72
C PHE A 239 -0.87 0.25 5.87
N ASN A 240 -1.15 1.19 4.95
CA ASN A 240 -2.41 1.92 4.85
C ASN A 240 -2.82 2.59 6.18
N VAL A 241 -1.83 3.07 6.93
CA VAL A 241 -2.07 3.73 8.22
C VAL A 241 -2.61 5.12 7.96
N PRO A 242 -3.83 5.45 8.42
CA PRO A 242 -4.36 6.81 8.33
C PRO A 242 -3.53 7.73 9.22
N MET A 243 -2.99 8.79 8.63
CA MET A 243 -2.15 9.76 9.35
C MET A 243 -2.99 10.92 9.88
N PHE A 244 -3.82 11.50 9.00
CA PHE A 244 -4.83 12.49 9.35
C PHE A 244 -5.94 12.51 8.30
N SER A 245 -7.06 13.12 8.66
CA SER A 245 -8.16 13.44 7.75
C SER A 245 -8.73 14.82 8.09
N VAL A 246 -8.97 15.62 7.07
CA VAL A 246 -9.61 16.94 7.17
C VAL A 246 -10.82 16.95 6.24
N GLY A 247 -11.99 17.20 6.80
CA GLY A 247 -13.24 17.37 6.05
C GLY A 247 -13.77 18.80 6.12
N SER A 248 -14.86 19.03 5.39
CA SER A 248 -15.65 20.28 5.45
C SER A 248 -14.86 21.55 5.08
N LEU A 249 -13.89 21.43 4.17
CA LEU A 249 -13.23 22.58 3.55
C LEU A 249 -14.21 23.28 2.57
N PRO A 250 -14.15 24.61 2.45
CA PRO A 250 -14.87 25.32 1.40
C PRO A 250 -14.49 24.77 0.03
N ALA A 251 -15.45 24.56 -0.87
CA ALA A 251 -15.14 24.11 -2.23
C ALA A 251 -14.16 25.07 -2.94
N GLY A 252 -12.98 24.59 -3.31
CA GLY A 252 -12.01 25.37 -4.04
C GLY A 252 -10.62 24.74 -4.13
N ASP A 253 -9.66 25.53 -4.59
CA ASP A 253 -8.24 25.19 -4.58
C ASP A 253 -7.65 25.41 -3.18
N HIS A 254 -6.88 24.44 -2.71
CA HIS A 254 -6.23 24.43 -1.41
C HIS A 254 -4.78 23.99 -1.53
N THR A 255 -3.97 24.43 -0.57
CA THR A 255 -2.61 23.92 -0.36
C THR A 255 -2.50 23.38 1.06
N ILE A 256 -2.10 22.12 1.21
CA ILE A 256 -1.74 21.53 2.49
C ILE A 256 -0.22 21.36 2.59
N VAL A 257 0.36 21.81 3.70
CA VAL A 257 1.78 21.61 4.02
C VAL A 257 1.87 20.72 5.24
N VAL A 258 2.56 19.59 5.12
CA VAL A 258 2.81 18.64 6.22
C VAL A 258 4.28 18.72 6.63
N THR A 259 4.53 18.93 7.93
CA THR A 259 5.86 19.09 8.53
C THR A 259 6.15 17.98 9.53
N TYR A 260 7.25 17.26 9.36
CA TYR A 260 7.68 16.22 10.30
C TYR A 260 8.39 16.81 11.53
N GLU A 261 8.01 16.42 12.75
CA GLU A 261 8.62 16.95 13.99
C GLU A 261 9.58 15.97 14.70
N GLY A 262 9.64 14.72 14.24
CA GLY A 262 10.52 13.69 14.78
C GLY A 262 11.96 13.77 14.28
N ASP A 263 12.72 12.70 14.53
CA ASP A 263 14.12 12.55 14.11
C ASP A 263 14.45 11.08 13.76
N VAL A 264 15.74 10.78 13.58
CA VAL A 264 16.26 9.44 13.23
C VAL A 264 16.09 8.38 14.31
N THR A 265 15.60 8.73 15.50
CA THR A 265 15.29 7.81 16.61
C THR A 265 13.79 7.56 16.77
N LYS A 266 12.98 8.22 15.93
CA LYS A 266 11.52 8.21 15.96
C LYS A 266 10.92 7.60 14.70
N THR A 267 9.64 7.30 14.78
CA THR A 267 8.86 6.80 13.65
C THR A 267 8.90 7.79 12.49
N PRO A 268 9.36 7.36 11.31
CA PRO A 268 9.43 8.23 10.14
C PRO A 268 8.06 8.66 9.65
N LEU A 269 7.99 9.81 8.98
CA LEU A 269 6.83 10.19 8.19
C LEU A 269 6.97 9.61 6.78
N VAL A 270 5.97 8.85 6.36
CA VAL A 270 5.88 8.25 5.02
C VAL A 270 4.65 8.79 4.31
N VAL A 271 4.82 9.28 3.09
CA VAL A 271 3.72 9.67 2.21
C VAL A 271 3.47 8.55 1.22
N LYS A 272 2.30 7.92 1.31
CA LYS A 272 1.86 6.91 0.35
C LYS A 272 0.84 7.50 -0.61
N THR A 273 -0.30 7.93 -0.07
CA THR A 273 -1.45 8.36 -0.87
C THR A 273 -2.22 9.47 -0.15
N PHE A 274 -2.50 10.55 -0.87
CA PHE A 274 -3.54 11.49 -0.49
C PHE A 274 -4.87 11.11 -1.15
N TYR A 275 -5.95 11.17 -0.38
CA TYR A 275 -7.31 11.05 -0.89
C TYR A 275 -7.99 12.41 -0.78
N VAL A 276 -8.59 12.87 -1.89
CA VAL A 276 -9.27 14.17 -1.95
C VAL A 276 -10.71 13.96 -2.36
N THR A 277 -11.66 14.45 -1.56
CA THR A 277 -13.04 14.60 -2.03
C THR A 277 -13.08 15.82 -2.92
N ASN A 278 -13.26 15.61 -4.22
CA ASN A 278 -13.19 16.68 -5.20
C ASN A 278 -14.42 17.59 -5.11
N ALA A 279 -14.22 18.90 -5.22
CA ALA A 279 -15.31 19.85 -5.11
C ALA A 279 -16.16 19.81 -6.38
N THR A 280 -17.47 19.99 -6.23
CA THR A 280 -18.34 20.21 -7.39
C THR A 280 -18.06 21.59 -7.94
N SER A 281 -17.56 21.67 -9.18
CA SER A 281 -17.43 22.97 -9.84
C SER A 281 -18.83 23.57 -9.99
N PRO A 282 -19.11 24.78 -9.47
CA PRO A 282 -20.40 25.40 -9.69
C PRO A 282 -20.56 25.54 -11.20
N ALA A 283 -21.56 24.84 -11.77
CA ALA A 283 -21.85 24.91 -13.19
C ALA A 283 -21.93 26.39 -13.58
N ALA A 284 -21.03 26.82 -14.48
CA ALA A 284 -21.04 28.19 -14.97
C ALA A 284 -22.48 28.53 -15.39
N PRO A 285 -23.07 29.63 -14.87
CA PRO A 285 -24.43 29.99 -15.23
C PRO A 285 -24.52 30.11 -16.74
N VAL A 286 -25.36 29.26 -17.35
CA VAL A 286 -25.58 29.25 -18.79
C VAL A 286 -26.05 30.66 -19.19
N PRO A 287 -25.35 31.39 -20.07
CA PRO A 287 -25.80 32.72 -20.48
C PRO A 287 -26.96 32.56 -21.48
N GLY A 288 -28.19 32.80 -21.02
CA GLY A 288 -29.38 32.97 -21.86
C GLY A 288 -30.66 32.95 -21.03
N SER A 289 -31.52 33.96 -20.99
CA SER A 289 -31.78 35.04 -21.93
C SER A 289 -32.20 36.29 -21.15
N SER A 290 -31.47 37.40 -21.29
CA SER A 290 -31.89 38.70 -20.76
C SER A 290 -32.97 39.30 -21.67
N SER A 291 -34.18 39.43 -21.13
CA SER A 291 -35.18 40.33 -21.68
C SER A 291 -34.68 41.77 -21.56
N SER A 292 -34.65 42.44 -22.70
CA SER A 292 -34.29 43.83 -22.88
C SER A 292 -35.22 44.78 -22.12
N SER A 293 -34.65 45.66 -21.30
CA SER A 293 -35.28 46.94 -20.99
C SER A 293 -34.23 48.06 -20.96
N ALA A 294 -34.40 48.95 -21.91
CA ALA A 294 -33.61 50.12 -22.27
C ALA A 294 -33.44 51.11 -21.09
N ALA A 295 -32.22 51.63 -20.92
CA ALA A 295 -31.77 52.99 -21.25
C ALA A 295 -32.12 54.08 -20.22
N GLY A 296 -31.07 54.59 -19.57
CA GLY A 296 -31.05 55.85 -18.82
C GLY A 296 -29.68 56.49 -18.99
N VAL A 297 -29.60 57.46 -19.92
CA VAL A 297 -28.42 58.23 -20.29
C VAL A 297 -28.19 59.37 -19.28
N GLY A 298 -26.94 59.60 -18.89
CA GLY A 298 -26.51 60.82 -18.20
C GLY A 298 -25.00 61.06 -18.42
N PRO A 299 -24.58 62.19 -19.01
CA PRO A 299 -23.17 62.48 -19.31
C PRO A 299 -22.55 63.41 -18.27
N SER A 300 -21.28 63.21 -17.94
CA SER A 300 -20.44 64.29 -17.41
C SER A 300 -18.97 64.12 -17.79
N THR A 301 -18.53 65.11 -18.54
CA THR A 301 -17.19 65.46 -19.03
C THR A 301 -16.28 66.03 -17.94
N GLY A 302 -14.95 65.85 -18.11
CA GLY A 302 -13.91 66.63 -17.41
C GLY A 302 -12.63 65.81 -17.23
N ALA A 303 -11.75 65.68 -18.23
CA ALA A 303 -10.68 66.61 -18.60
C ALA A 303 -9.49 66.70 -17.61
N SER A 304 -8.32 66.33 -18.16
CA SER A 304 -6.94 66.75 -17.84
C SER A 304 -6.31 66.44 -16.47
N ASN A 305 -5.20 65.70 -16.48
CA ASN A 305 -3.90 66.36 -16.31
C ASN A 305 -2.68 65.50 -16.73
N ARG A 306 -1.74 66.19 -17.39
CA ARG A 306 -0.38 65.75 -17.68
C ARG A 306 0.47 65.87 -16.40
N GLY A 307 1.37 64.93 -16.19
CA GLY A 307 2.44 65.02 -15.19
C GLY A 307 3.64 64.19 -15.61
N SER A 308 4.66 64.87 -16.15
CA SER A 308 5.99 64.32 -16.42
C SER A 308 6.70 63.99 -15.11
N GLY A 309 7.43 62.87 -15.08
CA GLY A 309 8.30 62.47 -13.97
C GLY A 309 9.45 61.60 -14.47
N THR A 310 10.53 62.25 -14.88
CA THR A 310 11.89 61.70 -15.06
C THR A 310 12.41 61.10 -13.75
N GLY A 311 13.03 59.93 -13.82
CA GLY A 311 13.74 59.32 -12.68
C GLY A 311 14.49 58.07 -13.10
N SER A 312 15.73 58.24 -13.56
CA SER A 312 16.73 57.21 -13.77
C SER A 312 17.02 56.41 -12.49
N ASN A 313 17.27 55.11 -12.61
CA ASN A 313 18.33 54.45 -11.85
C ASN A 313 18.80 53.17 -12.56
N ASN A 314 20.04 53.27 -13.06
CA ASN A 314 20.87 52.17 -13.50
C ASN A 314 21.34 51.37 -12.28
N SER A 315 21.12 50.06 -12.30
CA SER A 315 21.82 49.11 -11.45
C SER A 315 22.32 47.96 -12.32
N ALA A 316 23.56 48.10 -12.80
CA ALA A 316 24.28 47.03 -13.49
C ALA A 316 24.68 45.97 -12.45
N SER A 317 24.06 44.79 -12.51
CA SER A 317 24.52 43.60 -11.77
C SER A 317 25.42 42.77 -12.67
N SER A 318 26.69 42.72 -12.28
CA SER A 318 27.75 41.89 -12.86
C SER A 318 27.45 40.40 -12.68
N HIS A 319 27.18 39.70 -13.77
CA HIS A 319 26.96 38.26 -13.81
C HIS A 319 28.31 37.55 -13.99
N SER A 320 28.83 36.93 -12.92
CA SER A 320 30.03 36.09 -12.95
C SER A 320 29.65 34.67 -13.38
N GLN A 321 30.12 34.27 -14.56
CA GLN A 321 29.97 32.90 -15.07
C GLN A 321 30.92 31.95 -14.34
N THR A 322 30.35 30.90 -13.74
CA THR A 322 31.09 29.76 -13.21
C THR A 322 31.30 28.71 -14.31
N PRO A 323 32.52 28.17 -14.49
CA PRO A 323 32.80 27.22 -15.57
C PRO A 323 32.20 25.84 -15.27
N THR A 324 31.06 25.55 -15.89
CA THR A 324 30.25 24.32 -15.71
C THR A 324 30.85 23.06 -16.34
N ALA A 325 32.02 23.14 -16.98
CA ALA A 325 32.57 22.07 -17.80
C ALA A 325 33.28 20.93 -17.03
N ALA A 326 33.61 21.11 -15.74
CA ALA A 326 34.38 20.12 -14.97
C ALA A 326 33.52 19.12 -14.16
N ILE A 327 32.25 19.44 -13.88
CA ILE A 327 31.37 18.61 -13.02
C ILE A 327 30.66 17.51 -13.83
N ALA A 328 30.45 17.71 -15.14
CA ALA A 328 29.71 16.76 -15.98
C ALA A 328 30.49 15.47 -16.32
N GLY A 329 31.83 15.46 -16.23
CA GLY A 329 32.64 14.29 -16.59
C GLY A 329 32.74 13.21 -15.50
N GLY A 330 32.71 13.60 -14.23
CA GLY A 330 32.90 12.66 -13.11
C GLY A 330 31.68 11.81 -12.79
N THR A 331 30.47 12.34 -13.04
CA THR A 331 29.22 11.67 -12.66
C THR A 331 28.92 10.44 -13.52
N VAL A 332 29.28 10.47 -14.82
CA VAL A 332 29.04 9.35 -15.73
C VAL A 332 29.92 8.14 -15.38
N ALA A 333 31.19 8.37 -15.01
CA ALA A 333 32.09 7.30 -14.58
C ALA A 333 31.67 6.71 -13.22
N ALA A 334 31.26 7.54 -12.27
CA ALA A 334 30.78 7.08 -10.96
C ALA A 334 29.47 6.26 -11.08
N MET A 335 28.53 6.68 -11.93
CA MET A 335 27.29 5.96 -12.22
C MET A 335 27.56 4.57 -12.82
N LEU A 336 28.51 4.46 -13.76
CA LEU A 336 28.91 3.17 -14.35
C LEU A 336 29.51 2.22 -13.32
N VAL A 337 30.37 2.71 -12.42
CA VAL A 337 30.97 1.88 -11.35
C VAL A 337 29.92 1.41 -10.35
N LEU A 338 28.98 2.28 -9.96
CA LEU A 338 27.89 1.92 -9.05
C LEU A 338 26.92 0.91 -9.68
N ALA A 339 26.61 1.04 -10.98
CA ALA A 339 25.78 0.09 -11.70
C ALA A 339 26.44 -1.31 -11.76
N ILE A 340 27.75 -1.38 -12.05
CA ILE A 340 28.50 -2.64 -12.07
C ILE A 340 28.54 -3.27 -10.67
N LEU A 341 28.75 -2.47 -9.63
CA LEU A 341 28.74 -2.95 -8.24
C LEU A 341 27.36 -3.48 -7.83
N GLY A 342 26.29 -2.78 -8.23
CA GLY A 342 24.90 -3.22 -8.01
C GLY A 342 24.59 -4.55 -8.66
N VAL A 343 24.97 -4.73 -9.95
CA VAL A 343 24.80 -6.00 -10.66
C VAL A 343 25.62 -7.12 -10.00
N PHE A 344 26.86 -6.85 -9.59
CA PHE A 344 27.71 -7.82 -8.91
C PHE A 344 27.09 -8.29 -7.58
N LEU A 345 26.61 -7.36 -6.75
CA LEU A 345 25.95 -7.69 -5.48
C LEU A 345 24.64 -8.45 -5.69
N PHE A 346 23.86 -8.08 -6.72
CA PHE A 346 22.64 -8.78 -7.09
C PHE A 346 22.90 -10.23 -7.52
N LEU A 347 23.92 -10.45 -8.37
CA LEU A 347 24.32 -11.80 -8.79
C LEU A 347 24.87 -12.64 -7.63
N ARG A 348 25.62 -12.03 -6.70
CA ARG A 348 26.12 -12.71 -5.49
C ARG A 348 24.97 -13.10 -4.56
N ARG A 349 23.97 -12.22 -4.40
CA ARG A 349 22.77 -12.50 -3.59
C ARG A 349 21.91 -13.59 -4.24
N ARG A 350 21.79 -13.59 -5.56
CA ARG A 350 21.08 -14.64 -6.33
C ARG A 350 21.78 -16.00 -6.24
N ARG A 351 23.11 -16.04 -6.23
CA ARG A 351 23.86 -17.30 -6.04
C ARG A 351 23.64 -17.89 -4.65
N ARG A 352 23.67 -17.08 -3.58
CA ARG A 352 23.39 -17.55 -2.21
C ARG A 352 22.01 -18.18 -2.06
N ARG A 353 20.98 -17.60 -2.68
CA ARG A 353 19.62 -18.17 -2.66
C ARG A 353 19.50 -19.53 -3.38
N ARG A 354 20.37 -19.81 -4.37
CA ARG A 354 20.36 -21.12 -5.07
C ARG A 354 20.98 -22.24 -4.23
N GLU A 355 21.94 -21.92 -3.36
CA GLU A 355 22.56 -22.90 -2.47
C GLU A 355 21.60 -23.40 -1.39
N GLU A 356 20.71 -22.54 -0.89
CA GLU A 356 19.67 -22.94 0.08
C GLU A 356 18.61 -23.86 -0.53
N ILE A 357 18.24 -23.65 -1.80
CA ILE A 357 17.27 -24.51 -2.51
C ILE A 357 17.88 -25.88 -2.82
N ASN A 358 19.17 -25.95 -3.20
CA ASN A 358 19.84 -27.23 -3.44
C ASN A 358 20.13 -28.00 -2.15
N ARG A 359 20.35 -27.34 -1.01
CA ARG A 359 20.51 -28.03 0.29
C ARG A 359 19.22 -28.64 0.83
N ARG A 360 18.04 -28.25 0.33
CA ARG A 360 16.76 -28.85 0.71
C ARG A 360 16.34 -30.05 -0.14
N ARG A 361 17.16 -30.46 -1.10
CA ARG A 361 16.98 -31.69 -1.88
C ARG A 361 18.01 -32.73 -1.44
N ASP A 362 17.95 -33.14 -0.17
CA ASP A 362 18.48 -34.46 0.16
C ASP A 362 17.45 -35.52 -0.28
N PRO A 363 17.85 -36.53 -1.06
CA PRO A 363 16.95 -37.60 -1.47
C PRO A 363 16.57 -38.42 -0.23
N PHE A 364 15.27 -38.57 -0.02
CA PHE A 364 14.70 -39.48 0.97
C PHE A 364 15.22 -40.90 0.68
N THR A 365 16.18 -41.38 1.48
CA THR A 365 16.55 -42.79 1.52
C THR A 365 15.42 -43.53 2.23
N ILE A 366 14.58 -44.24 1.46
CA ILE A 366 13.64 -45.20 2.02
C ILE A 366 14.47 -46.39 2.51
N GLU A 367 14.68 -46.45 3.82
CA GLU A 367 15.26 -47.60 4.50
C GLU A 367 14.24 -48.74 4.45
N ALA A 368 14.52 -49.75 3.62
CA ALA A 368 13.72 -50.95 3.51
C ALA A 368 13.91 -51.80 4.78
N ALA A 369 12.86 -51.87 5.60
CA ALA A 369 12.81 -52.79 6.73
C ALA A 369 12.79 -54.24 6.21
N GLU A 370 13.86 -54.97 6.46
CA GLU A 370 13.94 -56.43 6.30
C GLU A 370 12.97 -57.10 7.29
N VAL A 371 11.87 -57.65 6.77
CA VAL A 371 11.04 -58.61 7.51
C VAL A 371 11.57 -60.00 7.22
N GLY A 372 12.29 -60.55 8.19
CA GLY A 372 12.85 -61.89 8.17
C GLY A 372 11.77 -62.97 8.09
N GLY A 373 12.01 -63.94 7.20
CA GLY A 373 11.21 -65.15 7.08
C GLY A 373 11.57 -66.19 8.15
N GLY A 374 10.54 -66.91 8.62
CA GLY A 374 10.64 -68.17 9.35
C GLY A 374 9.50 -69.08 8.90
N GLY A 375 9.85 -70.20 8.25
CA GLY A 375 8.90 -71.08 7.57
C GLY A 375 8.15 -72.07 8.45
N GLY A 376 7.27 -72.86 7.82
CA GLY A 376 6.74 -74.08 8.42
C GLY A 376 5.38 -74.55 7.89
N ALA A 377 5.44 -75.30 6.77
CA ALA A 377 4.72 -76.56 6.51
C ALA A 377 3.16 -76.70 6.60
N THR A 378 2.66 -77.38 5.54
CA THR A 378 1.57 -78.37 5.47
C THR A 378 0.09 -77.94 5.46
N GLY A 379 -0.64 -78.41 4.43
CA GLY A 379 -2.03 -78.85 4.58
C GLY A 379 -3.04 -78.47 3.49
N THR A 380 -3.07 -79.24 2.40
CA THR A 380 -4.26 -79.82 1.72
C THR A 380 -5.64 -79.13 1.70
N GLY A 381 -6.23 -79.03 0.49
CA GLY A 381 -7.69 -79.13 0.23
C GLY A 381 -8.16 -78.21 -0.93
N THR A 382 -8.27 -78.68 -2.19
CA THR A 382 -9.46 -79.26 -2.88
C THR A 382 -10.73 -78.39 -3.00
N GLY A 383 -11.14 -78.16 -4.26
CA GLY A 383 -12.55 -77.95 -4.69
C GLY A 383 -12.88 -76.54 -5.23
N THR A 384 -13.13 -76.35 -6.54
CA THR A 384 -14.48 -76.25 -7.19
C THR A 384 -15.32 -75.08 -6.65
N THR A 385 -15.90 -74.13 -7.40
CA THR A 385 -16.56 -74.13 -8.72
C THR A 385 -17.02 -72.71 -9.07
N LEU A 386 -17.05 -72.38 -10.38
CA LEU A 386 -17.98 -71.54 -11.15
C LEU A 386 -18.61 -70.24 -10.57
N GLY A 387 -18.51 -69.16 -11.35
CA GLY A 387 -19.51 -68.08 -11.33
C GLY A 387 -19.07 -66.71 -11.85
N THR A 388 -18.52 -66.60 -13.07
CA THR A 388 -18.23 -65.29 -13.68
C THR A 388 -19.48 -64.73 -14.35
N SER A 389 -20.13 -63.77 -13.69
CA SER A 389 -21.23 -62.98 -14.24
C SER A 389 -20.72 -61.85 -15.14
N ARG A 390 -21.46 -61.63 -16.22
CA ARG A 390 -21.23 -60.70 -17.34
C ARG A 390 -21.66 -59.26 -17.00
N ASN A 391 -20.78 -58.30 -17.34
CA ASN A 391 -20.99 -57.03 -18.08
C ASN A 391 -22.06 -56.01 -17.59
N PRO A 392 -22.19 -54.80 -18.21
CA PRO A 392 -21.23 -53.94 -18.94
C PRO A 392 -21.40 -52.43 -18.62
N PHE A 393 -20.44 -51.58 -19.01
CA PHE A 393 -20.61 -50.43 -19.92
C PHE A 393 -19.45 -49.44 -19.77
N ASP A 394 -18.60 -49.45 -20.78
CA ASP A 394 -17.64 -48.41 -21.14
C ASP A 394 -17.99 -48.02 -22.59
N PRO A 395 -18.22 -46.73 -22.87
CA PRO A 395 -17.88 -46.25 -24.20
C PRO A 395 -17.29 -44.83 -24.14
N TYR A 396 -16.04 -44.66 -24.57
CA TYR A 396 -15.72 -44.16 -25.91
C TYR A 396 -14.22 -43.87 -26.04
N SER A 397 -13.60 -44.59 -26.96
CA SER A 397 -12.29 -44.33 -27.54
C SER A 397 -12.42 -43.56 -28.86
N GLU A 398 -11.32 -42.89 -29.21
CA GLU A 398 -10.92 -42.40 -30.54
C GLU A 398 -11.52 -41.09 -31.07
N VAL A 399 -10.66 -40.07 -31.27
CA VAL A 399 -10.35 -39.57 -32.62
C VAL A 399 -8.88 -39.13 -32.72
N ARG A 400 -8.13 -39.91 -33.52
CA ARG A 400 -7.06 -39.56 -34.49
C ARG A 400 -6.43 -38.16 -34.46
N ALA A 401 -5.11 -38.17 -34.25
CA ALA A 401 -4.18 -37.15 -34.68
C ALA A 401 -4.13 -37.02 -36.22
N THR A 402 -4.16 -35.79 -36.71
CA THR A 402 -3.73 -35.43 -38.07
C THR A 402 -2.55 -34.49 -37.99
N SER A 403 -1.53 -34.83 -38.77
CA SER A 403 -0.25 -34.15 -38.93
C SER A 403 -0.36 -32.96 -39.88
N SER A 404 0.41 -31.90 -39.62
CA SER A 404 0.85 -30.92 -40.63
C SER A 404 1.95 -29.98 -40.10
N PRO A 405 2.72 -29.30 -40.98
CA PRO A 405 4.18 -29.38 -40.98
C PRO A 405 4.90 -28.04 -40.73
N TYR A 406 6.22 -28.15 -40.53
CA TYR A 406 7.30 -27.20 -40.80
C TYR A 406 6.97 -25.70 -41.01
N SER A 407 7.59 -24.84 -40.18
CA SER A 407 8.15 -23.56 -40.64
C SER A 407 9.26 -23.07 -39.71
N THR A 408 10.51 -23.43 -40.04
CA THR A 408 11.73 -22.81 -39.52
C THR A 408 11.95 -21.45 -40.18
N TYR A 409 12.09 -20.38 -39.40
CA TYR A 409 12.58 -19.08 -39.87
C TYR A 409 14.08 -18.91 -39.57
N PRO A 410 14.87 -18.33 -40.50
CA PRO A 410 16.31 -18.17 -40.37
C PRO A 410 16.70 -16.91 -39.59
N THR A 411 17.80 -17.02 -38.84
CA THR A 411 18.54 -15.92 -38.24
C THR A 411 19.43 -15.24 -39.29
N PRO A 412 19.49 -13.89 -39.35
CA PRO A 412 20.48 -13.22 -40.18
C PRO A 412 21.77 -13.00 -39.40
N SER A 413 22.83 -13.69 -39.86
CA SER A 413 24.22 -13.36 -39.60
C SER A 413 24.64 -12.16 -40.46
N ALA A 414 25.15 -11.10 -39.83
CA ALA A 414 25.84 -10.01 -40.53
C ALA A 414 27.32 -10.06 -40.16
N SER A 415 28.16 -10.29 -41.16
CA SER A 415 29.61 -10.18 -41.10
C SER A 415 30.10 -9.06 -42.04
N THR A 416 31.00 -8.26 -41.48
CA THR A 416 32.18 -7.63 -42.08
C THR A 416 32.03 -6.62 -43.24
N GLY A 417 32.44 -5.39 -42.96
CA GLY A 417 32.94 -4.43 -43.95
C GLY A 417 34.03 -3.57 -43.31
N GLY A 418 35.29 -3.90 -43.60
CA GLY A 418 36.48 -3.18 -43.11
C GLY A 418 36.87 -2.00 -44.01
N SER A 419 37.49 -0.99 -43.40
CA SER A 419 38.34 0.07 -43.96
C SER A 419 38.96 0.73 -42.73
N GLY A 420 40.25 0.61 -42.37
CA GLY A 420 41.44 0.76 -43.20
C GLY A 420 41.91 2.20 -43.10
N LEU A 421 42.68 2.56 -42.05
CA LEU A 421 43.65 3.66 -42.06
C LEU A 421 44.70 3.46 -40.95
N GLN A 422 45.89 3.95 -41.27
CA GLN A 422 47.22 3.55 -40.85
C GLN A 422 47.90 4.72 -40.10
N ALA A 423 48.97 4.39 -39.35
CA ALA A 423 49.93 5.26 -38.65
C ALA A 423 49.44 5.85 -37.30
N ASP A 424 50.25 6.01 -36.26
CA ASP A 424 51.71 6.13 -36.21
C ASP A 424 52.30 5.73 -34.84
N ASN A 425 53.60 5.40 -34.84
CA ASN A 425 54.41 5.11 -33.68
C ASN A 425 54.59 6.35 -32.78
N THR A 426 54.61 6.19 -31.45
CA THR A 426 55.63 6.86 -30.62
C THR A 426 55.74 6.25 -29.23
N ALA A 427 56.93 5.73 -28.96
CA ALA A 427 57.40 5.38 -27.63
C ALA A 427 57.65 6.64 -26.80
N THR A 428 57.25 6.63 -25.53
CA THR A 428 57.98 7.42 -24.52
C THR A 428 57.99 6.71 -23.17
N ARG A 429 59.20 6.64 -22.64
CA ARG A 429 59.66 6.01 -21.40
C ARG A 429 60.03 7.15 -20.45
N ALA A 430 59.53 7.16 -19.22
CA ALA A 430 60.08 7.84 -18.03
C ALA A 430 59.16 7.52 -16.83
N SER A 431 59.58 6.82 -15.78
CA SER A 431 60.54 7.16 -14.70
C SER A 431 59.89 7.81 -13.48
N GLY A 432 60.14 7.21 -12.31
CA GLY A 432 59.98 7.79 -10.97
C GLY A 432 58.56 7.66 -10.38
N THR A 433 58.32 7.35 -9.11
CA THR A 433 59.18 7.36 -7.93
C THR A 433 58.50 6.52 -6.84
N THR A 434 59.22 5.53 -6.31
CA THR A 434 58.82 4.77 -5.13
C THR A 434 59.08 5.61 -3.87
N ARG A 435 58.07 5.85 -3.04
CA ARG A 435 58.26 6.28 -1.64
C ARG A 435 57.37 5.48 -0.71
N SER A 436 58.01 4.58 0.03
CA SER A 436 57.52 3.99 1.27
C SER A 436 57.74 4.95 2.43
N PHE A 437 56.74 5.18 3.28
CA PHE A 437 56.89 5.53 4.71
C PHE A 437 55.64 5.03 5.46
N VAL A 438 55.81 4.02 6.33
CA VAL A 438 55.76 4.12 7.81
C VAL A 438 54.37 4.48 8.35
N ALA A 439 53.66 3.47 8.87
CA ALA A 439 52.60 3.64 9.84
C ALA A 439 53.10 3.10 11.19
N LEU A 440 53.27 4.01 12.14
CA LEU A 440 53.66 3.74 13.52
C LEU A 440 52.44 3.32 14.36
N ASN A 441 52.73 2.35 15.20
CA ASN A 441 52.02 1.90 16.39
C ASN A 441 51.71 3.06 17.36
N SER A 442 50.52 3.07 17.98
CA SER A 442 50.38 3.47 19.39
C SER A 442 49.03 3.07 19.99
N SER A 443 49.12 2.06 20.84
CA SER A 443 48.22 1.72 21.95
C SER A 443 48.24 2.79 23.04
N SER A 444 47.11 3.02 23.73
CA SER A 444 47.11 3.11 25.19
C SER A 444 45.69 3.00 25.77
N SER A 445 45.53 1.98 26.62
CA SER A 445 44.49 1.83 27.63
C SER A 445 44.77 2.75 28.82
N PRO A 446 43.82 2.90 29.76
CA PRO A 446 44.18 2.53 31.12
C PRO A 446 43.12 1.70 31.84
N THR A 447 43.62 0.81 32.69
CA THR A 447 42.94 -0.10 33.61
C THR A 447 42.73 0.49 35.03
N SER A 448 41.84 -0.18 35.78
CA SER A 448 41.74 -0.30 37.25
C SER A 448 40.83 0.73 37.96
N SER A 449 40.02 0.38 38.98
CA SER A 449 40.06 -0.77 39.91
C SER A 449 38.74 -0.94 40.69
N SER A 450 38.49 -2.17 41.21
CA SER A 450 37.84 -2.56 42.49
C SER A 450 36.45 -2.00 42.87
N GLY A 451 35.47 -2.75 43.36
CA GLY A 451 35.40 -4.09 43.95
C GLY A 451 34.09 -4.17 44.79
N GLY A 452 33.67 -5.38 45.16
CA GLY A 452 32.62 -5.59 46.18
C GLY A 452 31.49 -6.50 45.73
N GLY A 453 31.69 -7.81 45.85
CA GLY A 453 30.61 -8.79 45.85
C GLY A 453 29.99 -8.92 47.24
N VAL A 454 28.70 -9.27 47.28
CA VAL A 454 28.11 -10.02 48.40
C VAL A 454 27.07 -10.98 47.85
N ALA A 455 27.17 -12.20 48.34
CA ALA A 455 26.50 -13.39 47.86
C ALA A 455 25.09 -13.54 48.43
N ALA A 456 24.36 -14.45 47.77
CA ALA A 456 23.02 -14.92 48.04
C ALA A 456 22.81 -15.55 49.43
N ALA A 457 21.59 -15.41 49.94
CA ALA A 457 21.01 -16.36 50.88
C ALA A 457 19.59 -16.70 50.40
N ALA A 458 19.41 -17.98 50.06
CA ALA A 458 18.13 -18.60 49.79
C ALA A 458 17.38 -18.84 51.11
N ALA A 459 16.09 -18.55 51.13
CA ALA A 459 15.17 -19.15 52.08
C ALA A 459 13.84 -19.42 51.36
N ALA A 460 13.57 -20.70 51.16
CA ALA A 460 12.27 -21.22 50.77
C ALA A 460 11.22 -20.87 51.83
N LEU A 461 9.98 -20.60 51.40
CA LEU A 461 8.74 -20.94 52.12
C LEU A 461 7.51 -20.62 51.23
N SER A 462 6.69 -21.64 51.02
CA SER A 462 5.29 -21.63 50.60
C SER A 462 4.61 -22.71 51.47
N PRO A 463 3.27 -22.80 51.67
CA PRO A 463 2.17 -22.08 51.01
C PRO A 463 1.02 -21.61 51.97
N LYS A 464 -0.05 -21.07 51.37
CA LYS A 464 -1.43 -20.89 51.90
C LYS A 464 -1.70 -19.74 52.91
N ALA A 465 -2.34 -18.67 52.42
CA ALA A 465 -3.65 -18.21 52.94
C ALA A 465 -4.21 -17.01 52.13
N ARG A 466 -5.33 -17.27 51.43
CA ARG A 466 -6.61 -16.55 51.56
C ARG A 466 -6.68 -15.06 51.15
N GLU A 467 -7.00 -14.86 49.88
CA GLU A 467 -8.27 -14.28 49.40
C GLU A 467 -9.00 -13.27 50.32
N ALA A 468 -8.83 -11.98 50.03
CA ALA A 468 -9.84 -10.93 50.13
C ALA A 468 -9.31 -9.69 49.38
N ALA A 469 -9.46 -9.69 48.06
CA ALA A 469 -9.06 -8.56 47.21
C ALA A 469 -10.08 -7.42 47.36
N THR A 470 -9.60 -6.27 47.82
CA THR A 470 -10.32 -4.99 47.80
C THR A 470 -10.54 -4.58 46.34
N GLN A 471 -11.79 -4.62 45.90
CA GLN A 471 -12.25 -4.17 44.59
C GLN A 471 -11.98 -2.66 44.48
N ARG A 472 -10.95 -2.27 43.72
CA ARG A 472 -10.69 -0.86 43.40
C ARG A 472 -11.69 -0.42 42.35
N ASP A 473 -12.56 0.51 42.71
CA ASP A 473 -13.42 1.21 41.76
C ASP A 473 -12.56 1.89 40.68
N GLY A 474 -12.84 1.57 39.42
CA GLY A 474 -12.22 2.22 38.27
C GLY A 474 -12.67 3.69 38.12
N PRO A 475 -12.00 4.48 37.28
CA PRO A 475 -12.37 5.87 37.03
C PRO A 475 -13.81 5.98 36.50
N VAL A 476 -14.58 6.88 37.09
CA VAL A 476 -15.94 7.23 36.65
C VAL A 476 -15.83 8.28 35.55
N ILE A 477 -16.36 7.99 34.36
CA ILE A 477 -16.43 8.94 33.26
C ILE A 477 -17.84 9.56 33.27
N MET A 478 -17.93 10.88 33.45
CA MET A 478 -19.18 11.61 33.31
C MET A 478 -19.36 12.03 31.85
N GLN A 479 -20.41 11.52 31.21
CA GLN A 479 -20.74 11.85 29.82
C GLN A 479 -22.05 12.61 29.78
N ARG A 480 -22.02 13.82 29.21
CA ARG A 480 -23.21 14.65 29.00
C ARG A 480 -23.57 14.58 27.51
N HIS A 481 -24.82 14.25 27.24
CA HIS A 481 -25.34 14.13 25.88
C HIS A 481 -25.99 15.43 25.45
N GLU A 482 -25.76 15.85 24.21
CA GLU A 482 -26.37 17.03 23.58
C GLU A 482 -27.56 16.66 22.66
N ASP A 483 -27.83 15.37 22.47
CA ASP A 483 -28.89 14.85 21.61
C ASP A 483 -30.10 14.31 22.41
N SER A 484 -31.32 14.55 21.92
CA SER A 484 -32.58 14.11 22.56
C SER A 484 -33.04 12.71 22.14
N GLY A 485 -32.13 11.87 21.62
CA GLY A 485 -32.47 10.58 21.02
C GLY A 485 -32.57 9.43 22.02
N VAL A 486 -33.60 8.59 21.89
CA VAL A 486 -33.76 7.33 22.64
C VAL A 486 -32.70 6.33 22.18
N ARG A 487 -31.84 5.85 23.09
CA ARG A 487 -30.88 4.76 22.82
C ARG A 487 -31.32 3.47 23.50
N LEU A 488 -31.28 2.37 22.75
CA LEU A 488 -31.55 1.02 23.25
C LEU A 488 -30.27 0.46 23.89
N ASN A 489 -30.38 -0.07 25.11
CA ASN A 489 -29.27 -0.63 25.90
C ASN A 489 -28.41 -1.61 25.08
N SER A 490 -27.13 -1.28 24.92
CA SER A 490 -26.11 -2.24 24.52
C SER A 490 -25.80 -3.19 25.69
N THR A 491 -25.92 -4.50 25.43
CA THR A 491 -25.63 -5.62 26.34
C THR A 491 -24.22 -5.52 26.94
N PRO A 492 -24.01 -5.83 28.24
CA PRO A 492 -22.73 -5.62 28.89
C PRO A 492 -21.66 -6.64 28.43
N SER A 493 -20.60 -6.12 27.82
CA SER A 493 -19.37 -6.83 27.48
C SER A 493 -18.54 -7.14 28.75
N LEU A 494 -18.11 -8.39 28.91
CA LEU A 494 -17.40 -8.93 30.10
C LEU A 494 -15.91 -8.56 30.19
N LEU A 495 -15.50 -7.36 29.77
CA LEU A 495 -14.14 -6.86 29.98
C LEU A 495 -14.16 -5.40 30.45
N MET A 496 -13.39 -5.15 31.52
CA MET A 496 -13.34 -3.94 32.36
C MET A 496 -13.44 -2.62 31.58
N SER A 497 -14.67 -2.18 31.32
CA SER A 497 -14.94 -0.83 30.82
C SER A 497 -15.21 0.11 32.00
N PRO A 498 -14.73 1.37 31.94
CA PRO A 498 -14.98 2.36 32.99
C PRO A 498 -16.49 2.58 33.17
N ARG A 499 -16.92 2.77 34.42
CA ARG A 499 -18.32 3.07 34.75
C ARG A 499 -18.66 4.45 34.20
N VAL A 500 -19.45 4.51 33.13
CA VAL A 500 -19.99 5.76 32.58
C VAL A 500 -21.22 6.16 33.38
N VAL A 501 -21.24 7.41 33.87
CA VAL A 501 -22.42 8.02 34.50
C VAL A 501 -22.97 9.06 33.53
N GLU A 502 -24.14 8.78 32.98
CA GLU A 502 -24.84 9.68 32.05
C GLU A 502 -25.49 10.83 32.84
N LEU A 503 -25.19 12.07 32.45
CA LEU A 503 -25.81 13.26 33.03
C LEU A 503 -26.96 13.73 32.13
N PRO A 504 -28.14 14.06 32.69
CA PRO A 504 -29.25 14.56 31.92
C PRO A 504 -28.90 15.91 31.24
N PRO A 505 -29.54 16.23 30.10
CA PRO A 505 -29.39 17.52 29.43
C PRO A 505 -29.77 18.68 30.36
N ASN A 506 -29.05 19.81 30.27
CA ASN A 506 -29.48 21.04 30.92
C ASN A 506 -30.65 21.63 30.12
N TYR A 507 -31.86 21.55 30.67
CA TYR A 507 -32.99 22.32 30.16
C TYR A 507 -32.87 23.76 30.66
N SER A 508 -32.55 24.70 29.78
CA SER A 508 -32.79 26.13 30.04
C SER A 508 -34.28 26.39 29.95
N ARG A 509 -34.87 26.99 30.99
CA ARG A 509 -36.20 27.60 30.89
C ARG A 509 -36.06 28.89 30.09
N GLU A 510 -36.64 28.93 28.90
CA GLU A 510 -37.07 30.19 28.25
C GLU A 510 -38.53 30.47 28.58
#